data_AF-A0A1A8LJA6-F1
#
_entry.id   AF-A0A1A8LJA6-F1
#
_cell.length_a   1.000
_cell.length_b   1.000
_cell.length_c   1.000
_cell.angle_alpha   90.00
_cell.angle_beta   90.00
_cell.angle_gamma   90.00
#
_symmetry.space_group_name_H-M   'P 1'
#
loop_
_entity.id
_entity.type
_entity.pdbx_description
1 polymer ?
#
loop_
_entity_poly.entity_id
_entity_poly.type
_entity_poly.pdbx_seq_one_letter_code
_entity_poly.pdbx_strand_id
1 'polypeptide(L)' 'GSKDPESGRVAVGLGVPLSGLGLGRRVTDCCSVFAAELVAILWALLWVAEHRPTRSVVCSDSAAAALE' A
#
# COMPACT_ATOMS: atom_id res chain seq x y z
N GLY A 1 2.05 -1.84 -4.46
CA GLY A 1 1.83 -3.25 -4.12
C GLY A 1 2.73 -4.11 -5.00
N SER A 2 3.06 -5.34 -4.62
CA SER A 2 3.93 -6.17 -5.46
C SER A 2 3.61 -7.65 -5.30
N LYS A 3 3.71 -8.38 -6.42
CA LYS A 3 3.60 -9.83 -6.48
C LYS A 3 4.80 -10.40 -7.23
N ASP A 4 5.42 -11.40 -6.63
CA ASP A 4 6.39 -12.24 -7.31
C ASP A 4 5.64 -13.25 -8.21
N PRO A 5 5.92 -13.27 -9.53
CA PRO A 5 5.16 -14.07 -10.47
C PRO A 5 5.43 -15.59 -10.36
N GLU A 6 6.62 -15.99 -9.90
CA GLU A 6 7.02 -17.40 -9.82
C GLU A 6 6.50 -18.06 -8.54
N SER A 7 6.76 -17.42 -7.39
CA SER A 7 6.38 -17.95 -6.07
C SER A 7 4.98 -17.55 -5.63
N GLY A 8 4.33 -16.62 -6.35
CA GLY A 8 3.01 -16.09 -5.99
C GLY A 8 3.02 -15.18 -4.76
N ARG A 9 4.19 -14.92 -4.19
CA ARG A 9 4.38 -14.14 -2.97
C ARG A 9 3.94 -12.69 -3.15
N VAL A 10 3.14 -12.16 -2.22
CA VAL A 10 2.65 -10.77 -2.30
C VAL A 10 3.10 -9.93 -1.11
N ALA A 11 3.46 -8.68 -1.37
CA ALA A 11 3.82 -7.69 -0.36
C ALA A 11 3.22 -6.32 -0.67
N VAL A 12 3.02 -5.55 0.39
CA VAL A 12 2.60 -4.15 0.33
C VAL A 12 3.61 -3.28 1.06
N GLY A 13 3.74 -2.03 0.62
CA GLY A 13 4.64 -1.06 1.22
C GLY A 13 3.92 0.27 1.41
N LEU A 14 4.30 0.98 2.47
CA LEU A 14 3.86 2.33 2.80
C LEU A 14 5.10 3.19 3.08
N GLY A 15 5.21 4.33 2.42
CA GLY A 15 6.24 5.32 2.67
C GLY A 15 5.63 6.64 3.14
N VAL A 16 6.22 7.25 4.18
CA VAL A 16 5.89 8.60 4.64
C VAL A 16 7.16 9.46 4.51
N PRO A 17 7.34 10.18 3.38
CA PRO A 17 8.62 10.83 3.08
C PRO A 17 9.05 11.86 4.12
N LEU A 18 8.11 12.66 4.64
CA LEU A 18 8.41 13.73 5.60
C LEU A 18 8.92 13.22 6.96
N SER A 19 8.62 11.97 7.31
CA SER A 19 9.11 11.33 8.53
C SER A 19 10.26 10.35 8.27
N GLY A 20 10.65 10.14 7.00
CA GLY A 20 11.63 9.12 6.61
C GLY A 20 11.17 7.68 6.90
N LEU A 21 9.87 7.47 7.15
CA LEU A 21 9.33 6.16 7.52
C LEU A 21 9.05 5.33 6.26
N GLY A 22 9.57 4.11 6.23
CA GLY A 22 9.22 3.08 5.26
C GLY A 22 8.76 1.81 5.98
N LEU A 23 7.55 1.36 5.68
CA LEU A 23 6.96 0.15 6.23
C LEU A 23 6.67 -0.84 5.09
N GLY A 24 6.98 -2.11 5.31
CA GLY A 24 6.69 -3.19 4.38
C GLY A 24 6.04 -4.35 5.10
N ARG A 25 5.03 -4.98 4.48
CA ARG A 25 4.35 -6.14 5.07
C ARG A 25 4.01 -7.20 4.04
N ARG A 26 4.15 -8.46 4.43
CA ARG A 26 3.64 -9.62 3.70
C ARG A 26 2.13 -9.67 3.84
N VAL A 27 1.45 -9.93 2.73
CA VAL A 27 0.00 -10.21 2.73
C VAL A 27 -0.22 -11.66 2.28
N THR A 28 -1.47 -12.08 2.22
CA THR A 28 -1.85 -13.40 1.74
C THR A 28 -1.23 -13.65 0.37
N ASP A 29 -0.53 -14.78 0.22
CA ASP A 29 0.07 -15.18 -1.04
C ASP A 29 -0.99 -15.44 -2.11
N CYS A 30 -0.57 -15.42 -3.36
CA CYS A 30 -1.37 -15.69 -4.55
C CYS A 30 -2.52 -14.72 -4.83
N CYS A 31 -2.75 -13.67 -4.03
CA CYS A 31 -3.72 -12.63 -4.36
C CYS A 31 -3.30 -11.82 -5.62
N SER A 32 -4.21 -11.04 -6.18
CA SER A 32 -3.92 -10.24 -7.38
C SER A 32 -3.04 -9.04 -7.03
N VAL A 33 -2.27 -8.55 -8.01
CA VAL A 33 -1.51 -7.28 -7.85
C VAL A 33 -2.47 -6.14 -7.51
N PHE A 34 -3.62 -6.08 -8.17
CA PHE A 34 -4.68 -5.12 -7.87
C PHE A 34 -5.12 -5.14 -6.40
N ALA A 35 -5.36 -6.33 -5.82
CA ALA A 35 -5.70 -6.45 -4.42
C ALA A 35 -4.54 -5.97 -3.51
N ALA A 36 -3.30 -6.25 -3.88
CA ALA A 36 -2.13 -5.73 -3.15
C ALA A 36 -2.06 -4.20 -3.18
N GLU A 37 -2.40 -3.57 -4.31
CA GLU A 37 -2.47 -2.10 -4.42
C GLU A 37 -3.58 -1.51 -3.56
N LEU A 38 -4.79 -2.07 -3.60
CA LEU A 38 -5.89 -1.64 -2.74
C LEU A 38 -5.54 -1.76 -1.25
N VAL A 39 -4.89 -2.86 -0.86
CA VAL A 39 -4.42 -3.04 0.52
C VAL A 39 -3.37 -2.01 0.91
N ALA A 40 -2.46 -1.62 -0.01
CA ALA A 40 -1.50 -0.56 0.25
C ALA A 40 -2.19 0.80 0.50
N ILE A 41 -3.21 1.13 -0.31
CA ILE A 41 -4.02 2.35 -0.13
C ILE A 41 -4.77 2.31 1.21
N LEU A 42 -5.45 1.20 1.53
CA LEU A 42 -6.14 1.02 2.81
C LEU A 42 -5.18 1.16 3.99
N TRP A 43 -3.98 0.60 3.88
CA TRP A 43 -2.98 0.70 4.94
C TRP A 43 -2.48 2.14 5.13
N ALA A 44 -2.30 2.89 4.04
CA ALA A 44 -1.98 4.31 4.10
C ALA A 44 -3.08 5.12 4.81
N LEU A 45 -4.35 4.83 4.51
CA LEU A 45 -5.50 5.48 5.15
C LEU A 45 -5.60 5.16 6.64
N LEU A 46 -5.35 3.90 7.04
CA LEU A 46 -5.29 3.51 8.45
C LEU A 46 -4.18 4.26 9.19
N TRP A 47 -3.00 4.38 8.57
CA TRP A 47 -1.89 5.14 9.13
C TRP A 47 -2.27 6.61 9.35
N VAL A 48 -2.92 7.25 8.36
CA VAL A 48 -3.42 8.62 8.46
C VAL A 48 -4.45 8.76 9.58
N ALA A 49 -5.39 7.82 9.70
CA ALA A 49 -6.42 7.85 10.73
C ALA A 49 -5.83 7.75 12.14
N GLU A 50 -4.78 6.94 12.31
CA GLU A 50 -4.07 6.74 13.57
C GLU A 50 -3.21 7.95 13.96
N HIS A 51 -2.49 8.55 13.01
CA HIS A 51 -1.53 9.64 13.29
C HIS A 51 -2.12 11.05 13.16
N ARG A 52 -3.30 11.18 12.54
CA ARG A 52 -4.07 12.42 12.35
C ARG A 52 -3.22 13.63 11.90
N PRO A 53 -2.48 13.53 10.79
CA PRO A 53 -1.79 14.69 10.23
C PRO A 53 -2.82 15.76 9.82
N THR A 54 -2.42 17.04 9.86
CA THR A 54 -3.32 18.16 9.52
C THR A 54 -3.84 18.08 8.08
N ARG A 55 -3.01 17.62 7.15
CA ARG A 55 -3.36 17.30 5.76
C ARG A 55 -2.53 16.12 5.30
N SER A 56 -3.13 15.26 4.49
CA SER A 56 -2.50 14.08 3.94
C SER A 56 -2.92 13.88 2.49
N VAL A 57 -1.96 13.49 1.66
CA VAL A 57 -2.19 13.02 0.30
C VAL A 57 -1.69 11.58 0.24
N VAL A 58 -2.55 10.66 -0.20
CA VAL A 58 -2.15 9.28 -0.48
C VAL A 58 -1.84 9.18 -1.96
N CYS A 59 -0.63 8.72 -2.28
CA CYS A 59 -0.20 8.52 -3.65
C CYS A 59 -0.13 7.01 -3.94
N SER A 60 -0.66 6.62 -5.10
CA SER A 60 -0.56 5.26 -5.65
C SER A 60 -0.08 5.37 -7.09
N ASP A 61 0.85 4.52 -7.50
CA ASP A 61 1.30 4.40 -8.89
C ASP A 61 0.38 3.49 -9.73
N SER A 62 -0.60 2.84 -9.08
CA SER A 62 -1.62 2.03 -9.74
C SER A 62 -2.87 2.85 -10.04
N ALA A 63 -3.02 3.25 -11.30
CA ALA A 63 -4.22 3.93 -11.79
C ALA A 63 -5.49 3.10 -11.57
N ALA A 64 -5.40 1.77 -11.76
CA ALA A 64 -6.52 0.85 -11.55
C ALA A 64 -7.04 0.91 -10.12
N ALA A 65 -6.15 0.92 -9.11
CA ALA A 65 -6.54 0.95 -7.70
C ALA A 65 -7.01 2.33 -7.21
N ALA A 66 -6.73 3.39 -7.96
CA ALA A 66 -7.08 4.77 -7.59
C ALA A 66 -8.37 5.29 -8.25
N LEU A 67 -8.83 4.67 -9.34
CA LEU A 67 -9.95 5.14 -10.17
C LEU A 67 -11.21 4.27 -10.08
N GLU A 68 -11.14 3.10 -9.47
CA GLU A 68 -12.29 2.24 -9.13
C GLU A 68 -12.96 2.73 -7.84
#